data_AF-A0A6N9T1M1-F1
#
_entry.id   AF-A0A6N9T1M1-F1
#
_cell.length_a   1.000
_cell.length_b   1.000
_cell.length_c   1.000
_cell.angle_alpha   90.00
_cell.angle_beta   90.00
_cell.angle_gamma   90.00
#
_symmetry.space_group_name_H-M   'P 1'
#
loop_
_entity.id
_entity.type
_entity.pdbx_description
1 polymer ?
#
loop_
_entity_poly.entity_id
_entity_poly.type
_entity_poly.pdbx_seq_one_letter_code
_entity_poly.pdbx_strand_id
1 'polypeptide(L)'
;MKHRLTSDLGALRLAARDQLDAAYAALLPDPRIQAIRDAKAEEARRVLAGDDDAPLLVAEAASRGLTLDALATLVLDRQRSERGRRAHVETARQTLQAAIEAAGSPAEIESIVTKFQRTETS
;
A
#
# COMPACT_ATOMS: atom_id res chain seq x y z
N MET A 1 40.91 27.31 -5.22
CA MET A 1 40.34 26.04 -4.74
C MET A 1 38.95 25.89 -5.35
N LYS A 2 38.78 25.04 -6.38
CA LYS A 2 37.46 24.78 -6.99
C LYS A 2 36.80 23.65 -6.22
N HIS A 3 36.02 23.99 -5.20
CA HIS A 3 35.20 23.00 -4.50
C HIS A 3 34.15 22.46 -5.47
N ARG A 4 34.21 21.15 -5.70
CA ARG A 4 33.34 20.39 -6.57
C ARG A 4 31.88 20.62 -6.18
N LEU A 5 31.15 21.35 -7.02
CA LEU A 5 29.70 21.23 -7.18
C LEU A 5 29.37 19.91 -7.91
N THR A 6 29.97 18.80 -7.49
CA THR A 6 29.37 17.50 -7.75
C THR A 6 28.26 17.40 -6.72
N SER A 7 27.06 17.84 -7.09
CA SER A 7 25.84 17.49 -6.36
C SER A 7 25.92 15.99 -6.10
N ASP A 8 26.01 15.60 -4.83
CA ASP A 8 26.18 14.21 -4.48
C ASP A 8 24.92 13.45 -4.92
N LEU A 9 25.03 12.78 -6.08
CA LEU A 9 23.94 11.98 -6.63
C LEU A 9 23.49 10.91 -5.64
N GLY A 10 24.39 10.42 -4.77
CA GLY A 10 24.03 9.49 -3.70
C GLY A 10 23.06 10.11 -2.70
N ALA A 11 23.37 11.32 -2.22
CA ALA A 11 22.51 12.06 -1.30
C ALA A 11 21.16 12.43 -1.94
N LEU A 12 21.16 12.84 -3.21
CA LEU A 12 19.93 13.15 -3.95
C LEU A 12 19.03 11.92 -4.14
N ARG A 13 19.61 10.76 -4.48
CA ARG A 13 18.86 9.50 -4.60
C ARG A 13 18.27 9.06 -3.27
N LEU A 14 19.01 9.22 -2.17
CA LEU A 14 18.50 8.90 -0.83
C LEU A 14 17.30 9.78 -0.48
N ALA A 15 17.44 11.10 -0.60
CA ALA A 15 16.35 12.04 -0.31
C ALA A 15 15.10 11.78 -1.19
N ALA A 16 15.29 11.47 -2.47
CA ALA A 16 14.19 11.13 -3.37
C ALA A 16 13.49 9.81 -2.98
N ARG A 17 14.24 8.80 -2.52
CA ARG A 17 13.67 7.54 -2.01
C ARG A 17 12.88 7.76 -0.73
N ASP A 18 13.43 8.52 0.23
CA ASP A 18 12.74 8.84 1.48
C ASP A 18 11.43 9.59 1.22
N GLN A 19 11.44 10.52 0.25
CA GLN A 19 10.24 11.24 -0.17
C GLN A 19 9.18 10.32 -0.80
N LEU A 20 9.59 9.39 -1.65
CA LEU A 20 8.68 8.37 -2.19
C LEU A 20 8.13 7.48 -1.08
N ASP A 21 8.97 6.96 -0.20
CA ASP A 21 8.54 6.06 0.87
C ASP A 21 7.56 6.75 1.82
N ALA A 22 7.77 8.03 2.15
CA ALA A 22 6.82 8.82 2.93
C ALA A 22 5.46 8.98 2.22
N ALA A 23 5.45 9.24 0.92
CA ALA A 23 4.22 9.36 0.13
C ALA A 23 3.46 8.02 0.04
N TYR A 24 4.19 6.92 -0.20
CA TYR A 24 3.60 5.59 -0.25
C TYR A 24 3.09 5.10 1.10
N ALA A 25 3.76 5.45 2.20
CA ALA A 25 3.29 5.14 3.55
C ALA A 25 1.90 5.75 3.84
N ALA A 26 1.59 6.92 3.27
CA ALA A 26 0.28 7.56 3.39
C ALA A 26 -0.84 6.81 2.63
N LEU A 27 -0.50 6.01 1.61
CA LEU A 27 -1.44 5.22 0.82
C LEU A 27 -1.78 3.86 1.47
N LEU A 28 -0.95 3.44 2.44
CA LEU A 28 -1.14 2.20 3.18
C LEU A 28 -2.17 2.40 4.30
N PRO A 29 -3.03 1.40 4.56
CA PRO A 29 -3.98 1.49 5.66
C PRO A 29 -3.27 1.50 7.01
N ASP A 30 -3.88 2.16 8.00
CA ASP A 30 -3.42 2.11 9.40
C ASP A 30 -3.18 0.65 9.81
N PRO A 31 -1.98 0.31 10.32
CA PRO A 31 -1.63 -1.06 10.71
C PRO A 31 -2.62 -1.70 11.70
N ARG A 32 -3.23 -0.90 12.59
CA ARG A 32 -4.21 -1.37 13.57
C ARG A 32 -5.53 -1.74 12.90
N ILE A 33 -5.98 -0.93 11.94
CA ILE A 33 -7.16 -1.23 11.12
C ILE A 33 -6.88 -2.48 10.28
N GLN A 34 -5.65 -2.60 9.78
CA GLN A 34 -5.27 -3.75 8.98
C GLN A 34 -5.27 -5.06 9.77
N ALA A 35 -4.78 -5.06 11.01
CA ALA A 35 -4.84 -6.22 11.89
C ALA A 35 -6.30 -6.72 12.10
N ILE A 36 -7.25 -5.80 12.30
CA ILE A 36 -8.67 -6.15 12.43
C ILE A 36 -9.22 -6.74 11.13
N ARG A 37 -8.85 -6.17 9.97
CA ARG A 37 -9.28 -6.68 8.66
C ARG A 37 -8.74 -8.09 8.40
N ASP A 38 -7.51 -8.36 8.81
CA ASP A 38 -6.89 -9.67 8.65
C ASP A 38 -7.52 -10.71 9.60
N ALA A 39 -7.84 -10.32 10.84
CA ALA A 39 -8.60 -11.16 11.76
C ALA A 39 -10.00 -11.52 11.21
N LYS A 40 -10.72 -10.54 10.65
CA LYS A 40 -12.01 -10.78 9.96
C LYS A 40 -11.85 -11.70 8.76
N ALA A 41 -10.81 -11.55 7.97
CA ALA A 41 -10.57 -12.44 6.85
C ALA A 41 -10.29 -13.88 7.30
N GLU A 42 -9.62 -14.06 8.44
CA GLU A 42 -9.40 -15.38 9.00
C GLU A 42 -10.70 -16.02 9.50
N GLU A 43 -11.51 -15.28 10.26
CA GLU A 43 -12.85 -15.72 10.65
C GLU A 43 -13.71 -16.06 9.42
N ALA A 44 -13.68 -15.25 8.36
CA ALA A 44 -14.40 -15.51 7.12
C ALA A 44 -13.98 -16.83 6.45
N ARG A 45 -12.68 -17.18 6.49
CA ARG A 45 -12.22 -18.48 5.98
C ARG A 45 -12.75 -19.65 6.81
N ARG A 46 -12.81 -19.49 8.14
CA ARG A 46 -13.35 -20.50 9.06
C ARG A 46 -14.84 -20.71 8.83
N VAL A 47 -15.62 -19.64 8.71
CA VAL A 47 -17.06 -19.69 8.37
C VAL A 47 -17.29 -20.48 7.09
N LEU A 48 -16.57 -20.16 6.02
CA LEU A 48 -16.73 -20.88 4.75
C LEU A 48 -16.23 -22.34 4.79
N ALA A 49 -15.46 -22.71 5.82
CA ALA A 49 -15.06 -24.08 6.10
C ALA A 49 -16.04 -24.82 7.04
N GLY A 50 -17.11 -24.16 7.49
CA GLY A 50 -18.14 -24.72 8.37
C GLY A 50 -17.91 -24.50 9.87
N ASP A 51 -17.02 -23.58 10.25
CA ASP A 51 -16.81 -23.17 11.65
C ASP A 51 -17.52 -21.84 11.93
N ASP A 52 -18.46 -21.87 12.87
CA ASP A 52 -19.31 -20.73 13.23
C ASP A 52 -18.68 -19.82 14.31
N ASP A 53 -17.48 -20.14 14.83
CA ASP A 53 -16.75 -19.29 15.78
C ASP A 53 -16.10 -18.08 15.08
N ALA A 54 -16.94 -17.09 14.77
CA ALA A 54 -16.59 -15.89 14.03
C ALA A 54 -17.18 -14.62 14.66
N PRO A 55 -16.77 -14.24 15.89
CA PRO A 55 -17.40 -13.16 16.65
C PRO A 55 -17.33 -11.78 15.96
N LEU A 56 -16.26 -11.47 15.23
CA LEU A 56 -16.15 -10.20 14.50
C LEU A 56 -17.09 -10.17 13.30
N LEU A 57 -17.25 -11.29 12.58
CA LEU A 57 -18.23 -11.39 11.51
C LEU A 57 -19.67 -11.40 12.03
N VAL A 58 -19.97 -12.11 13.12
CA VAL A 58 -21.32 -12.14 13.70
C VAL A 58 -21.78 -10.72 14.07
N ALA A 59 -20.90 -9.94 14.73
CA ALA A 59 -21.21 -8.56 15.07
C ALA A 59 -21.47 -7.68 13.82
N GLU A 60 -20.66 -7.83 12.77
CA GLU A 60 -20.82 -7.06 11.53
C GLU A 60 -22.05 -7.51 10.72
N ALA A 61 -22.31 -8.81 10.65
CA ALA A 61 -23.45 -9.41 9.95
C ALA A 61 -24.77 -8.93 10.55
N ALA A 62 -24.87 -8.94 11.88
CA ALA A 62 -26.02 -8.40 12.61
C ALA A 62 -26.24 -6.91 12.30
N SER A 63 -25.18 -6.10 12.30
CA SER A 63 -25.28 -4.67 11.99
C SER A 63 -25.68 -4.37 10.54
N ARG A 64 -25.43 -5.31 9.62
CA ARG A 64 -25.67 -5.15 8.17
C ARG A 64 -26.88 -5.92 7.64
N GLY A 65 -27.55 -6.72 8.48
CA GLY A 65 -28.65 -7.57 8.05
C GLY A 65 -28.24 -8.62 7.02
N LEU A 66 -26.99 -9.12 7.10
CA LEU A 66 -26.46 -10.15 6.20
C LEU A 66 -26.39 -11.50 6.92
N THR A 67 -26.44 -12.60 6.14
CA THR A 67 -26.05 -13.91 6.66
C THR A 67 -24.54 -13.97 6.89
N LEU A 68 -24.11 -14.89 7.76
CA LEU A 68 -22.69 -15.07 8.08
C LEU A 68 -21.88 -15.43 6.82
N ASP A 69 -22.40 -16.36 6.00
CA ASP A 69 -21.79 -16.78 4.73
C ASP A 69 -21.69 -15.65 3.70
N ALA A 70 -22.74 -14.82 3.59
CA ALA A 70 -22.75 -13.69 2.68
C ALA A 70 -21.70 -12.65 3.10
N LEU A 71 -21.60 -12.37 4.40
CA LEU A 71 -20.57 -11.48 4.91
C LEU A 71 -19.16 -12.07 4.72
N ALA A 72 -18.96 -13.36 5.00
CA ALA A 72 -17.68 -14.03 4.83
C ALA A 72 -17.17 -13.92 3.40
N THR A 73 -18.04 -14.16 2.42
CA THR A 73 -17.73 -13.99 1.00
C THR A 73 -17.32 -12.54 0.69
N LEU A 74 -18.11 -11.55 1.14
CA LEU A 74 -17.83 -10.13 0.92
C LEU A 74 -16.49 -9.68 1.54
N VAL A 75 -16.17 -10.18 2.73
CA VAL A 75 -14.90 -9.87 3.42
C VAL A 75 -13.71 -10.39 2.61
N LEU A 76 -13.78 -11.62 2.11
CA LEU A 76 -12.70 -12.22 1.32
C LEU A 76 -12.53 -11.57 -0.06
N ASP A 77 -13.63 -11.22 -0.73
CA ASP A 77 -13.59 -10.50 -1.99
C ASP A 77 -12.95 -9.12 -1.82
N ARG A 78 -13.33 -8.40 -0.77
CA ARG A 78 -12.70 -7.13 -0.42
C ARG A 78 -11.23 -7.29 -0.10
N GLN A 79 -10.85 -8.32 0.66
CA GLN A 79 -9.45 -8.60 0.97
C GLN A 79 -8.64 -8.90 -0.31
N ARG A 80 -9.20 -9.64 -1.27
CA ARG A 80 -8.57 -9.89 -2.56
C ARG A 80 -8.35 -8.59 -3.34
N SER A 81 -9.37 -7.75 -3.44
CA SER A 81 -9.28 -6.45 -4.12
C SER A 81 -8.22 -5.56 -3.47
N GLU A 82 -8.20 -5.46 -2.13
CA GLU A 82 -7.21 -4.66 -1.41
C GLU A 82 -5.78 -5.20 -1.57
N ARG A 83 -5.58 -6.53 -1.57
CA ARG A 83 -4.26 -7.12 -1.86
C ARG A 83 -3.79 -6.77 -3.27
N GLY A 84 -4.68 -6.84 -4.26
CA GLY A 84 -4.39 -6.42 -5.64
C GLY A 84 -3.98 -4.95 -5.71
N ARG A 85 -4.72 -4.06 -5.04
CA ARG A 85 -4.39 -2.64 -4.95
C ARG A 85 -3.01 -2.41 -4.31
N ARG A 86 -2.70 -3.08 -3.21
CA ARG A 86 -1.38 -2.97 -2.55
C ARG A 86 -0.24 -3.47 -3.41
N ALA A 87 -0.44 -4.60 -4.10
CA ALA A 87 0.57 -5.11 -5.02
C ALA A 87 0.85 -4.11 -6.15
N HIS A 88 -0.18 -3.44 -6.66
CA HIS A 88 -0.04 -2.39 -7.67
C HIS A 88 0.75 -1.18 -7.14
N VAL A 89 0.37 -0.68 -5.96
CA VAL A 89 1.06 0.41 -5.26
C VAL A 89 2.54 0.07 -5.01
N GLU A 90 2.83 -1.13 -4.51
CA GLU A 90 4.21 -1.59 -4.28
C GLU A 90 5.00 -1.75 -5.57
N THR A 91 4.38 -2.25 -6.64
CA THR A 91 5.02 -2.36 -7.96
C THR A 91 5.41 -0.99 -8.49
N ALA A 92 4.52 0.01 -8.36
CA ALA A 92 4.81 1.39 -8.74
C ALA A 92 5.95 1.98 -7.91
N ARG A 93 5.95 1.74 -6.58
CA ARG A 93 7.03 2.16 -5.68
C ARG A 93 8.39 1.60 -6.11
N GLN A 94 8.47 0.28 -6.33
CA GLN A 94 9.71 -0.38 -6.76
C GLN A 94 10.18 0.12 -8.13
N THR A 95 9.26 0.36 -9.06
CA THR A 95 9.57 0.90 -10.40
C THR A 95 10.20 2.29 -10.31
N LEU A 96 9.64 3.18 -9.48
CA LEU A 96 10.18 4.52 -9.27
C LEU A 96 11.52 4.51 -8.53
N GLN A 97 11.68 3.64 -7.54
CA GLN A 97 12.97 3.46 -6.86
C GLN A 97 14.06 2.99 -7.85
N ALA A 98 13.76 2.02 -8.70
CA ALA A 98 14.69 1.58 -9.74
C ALA A 98 15.04 2.71 -10.73
N ALA A 99 14.07 3.56 -11.09
CA ALA A 99 14.31 4.72 -11.95
C ALA A 99 15.24 5.76 -11.28
N ILE A 100 15.07 6.02 -9.97
CA ILE A 100 15.94 6.92 -9.21
C ILE A 100 17.38 6.38 -9.15
N GLU A 101 17.55 5.08 -8.93
CA GLU A 101 18.87 4.45 -8.93
C GLU A 101 19.57 4.55 -10.30
N ALA A 102 18.81 4.38 -11.38
CA ALA A 102 19.32 4.46 -12.74
C ALA A 102 19.57 5.90 -13.23
N ALA A 103 19.05 6.92 -12.55
CA ALA A 103 19.17 8.32 -12.97
C ALA A 103 20.64 8.76 -13.01
N GLY A 104 21.08 9.32 -14.15
CA GLY A 104 22.45 9.79 -14.38
C GLY A 104 22.68 11.24 -13.95
N SER A 105 21.62 11.98 -13.62
CA SER A 105 21.69 13.40 -13.30
C SER A 105 20.68 13.84 -12.23
N PRO A 106 20.94 14.95 -11.52
CA PRO A 106 19.97 15.52 -10.58
C PRO A 106 18.61 15.87 -11.21
N ALA A 107 18.62 16.38 -12.44
CA ALA A 107 17.40 16.78 -13.15
C ALA A 107 16.50 15.58 -13.50
N GLU A 108 17.09 14.41 -13.77
CA GLU A 108 16.33 13.17 -13.98
C GLU A 108 15.67 12.71 -12.68
N ILE A 109 16.39 12.76 -11.55
CA ILE A 109 15.84 12.42 -10.22
C ILE A 109 14.65 13.35 -9.90
N GLU A 110 14.82 14.66 -10.08
CA GLU A 110 13.76 15.65 -9.87
C GLU A 110 12.54 15.37 -10.77
N SER A 111 12.77 15.10 -12.05
CA SER A 111 11.70 14.76 -13.00
C SER A 111 10.89 13.54 -12.58
N ILE A 112 11.55 12.48 -12.09
CA ILE A 112 10.89 11.25 -11.61
C ILE A 112 9.99 11.57 -10.41
N VAL A 113 10.52 12.28 -9.42
CA VAL A 113 9.77 12.66 -8.21
C VAL A 113 8.58 13.57 -8.53
N THR A 114 8.76 14.58 -9.40
CA THR A 114 7.68 15.49 -9.81
C THR A 114 6.58 14.78 -10.59
N LYS A 115 6.93 13.84 -11.48
CA LYS A 115 5.93 13.04 -12.23
C LYS A 115 5.03 12.25 -11.29
N PHE A 116 5.61 11.61 -10.29
CA PHE A 116 4.86 10.88 -9.28
C PHE A 116 3.88 11.79 -8.52
N GLN A 117 4.31 12.95 -8.05
CA GLN A 117 3.45 13.88 -7.29
C GLN A 117 2.23 14.38 -8.09
N ARG A 118 2.36 14.54 -9.41
CA ARG A 118 1.27 14.97 -10.30
C ARG A 118 0.22 13.89 -10.53
N THR A 119 0.64 12.62 -10.56
CA THR A 119 -0.28 11.48 -10.75
C THR A 119 -1.15 11.23 -9.51
N GLU A 120 -0.68 11.59 -8.32
CA GLU A 120 -1.43 11.43 -7.07
C GLU A 120 -2.33 12.64 -6.72
N THR A 121 -2.22 13.75 -7.44
CA THR A 121 -3.02 14.98 -7.23
C THR A 121 -4.07 15.25 -8.30
N SER A 122 -4.14 14.42 -9.35
CA SER A 122 -5.12 14.51 -10.44
C SER A 122 -6.15 13.40 -10.34
#